data_AF-A0A2X0IS83-F1
#
_entry.id   AF-A0A2X0IS83-F1
#
_cell.length_a   1.000
_cell.length_b   1.000
_cell.length_c   1.000
_cell.angle_alpha   90.00
_cell.angle_beta   90.00
_cell.angle_gamma   90.00
#
_symmetry.space_group_name_H-M   'P 1'
#
loop_
_entity.id
_entity.type
_entity.pdbx_description
1 polymer ?
#
loop_
_entity_poly.entity_id
_entity_poly.type
_entity_poly.pdbx_seq_one_letter_code
_entity_poly.pdbx_strand_id
1 'polypeptide(L)'
;MFALHGIWRADERLALWAEDAARPIAPPDTEAGLHPFACPPAALRALLSAVGPGLAWLTEQAAEDDTRLLLPTAEGTPLPSPEIDFPSPHERRAAARLTPWRVPSLLFTPPQAAQLLGALHSPDRQAVHPDLPGLGPTEAAYGASLRWLTALHDLAWRLTGRGRVLPSVSLPRISLPGT
;
A
#
# COMPACT_ATOMS: atom_id res chain seq x y z
N MET A 1 9.07 11.75 -5.39
CA MET A 1 8.40 11.50 -4.10
C MET A 1 7.47 10.32 -4.31
N PHE A 2 7.42 9.40 -3.36
CA PHE A 2 6.54 8.24 -3.43
C PHE A 2 5.46 8.30 -2.34
N ALA A 3 4.32 7.66 -2.60
CA ALA A 3 3.33 7.35 -1.58
C ALA A 3 3.20 5.83 -1.44
N LEU A 4 3.32 5.32 -0.22
CA LEU A 4 3.27 3.90 0.12
C LEU A 4 1.93 3.57 0.77
N HIS A 5 1.21 2.60 0.23
CA HIS A 5 -0.13 2.26 0.70
C HIS A 5 -0.22 0.77 1.00
N GLY A 6 -1.14 0.41 1.89
CA GLY A 6 -1.42 -0.99 2.19
C GLY A 6 -2.87 -1.24 2.60
N ILE A 7 -3.38 -2.42 2.28
CA ILE A 7 -4.72 -2.88 2.65
C ILE A 7 -4.75 -4.40 2.83
N TRP A 8 -5.54 -4.88 3.79
CA TRP A 8 -5.87 -6.30 3.88
C TRP A 8 -6.88 -6.67 2.82
N ARG A 9 -6.53 -7.65 1.98
CA ARG A 9 -7.43 -8.24 1.00
C ARG A 9 -8.31 -9.31 1.65
N ALA A 10 -9.36 -9.70 0.93
CA ALA A 10 -10.28 -10.76 1.37
C ALA A 10 -9.61 -12.15 1.47
N ASP A 11 -8.47 -12.36 0.82
CA ASP A 11 -7.67 -13.59 0.89
C ASP A 11 -6.64 -13.58 2.03
N GLU A 12 -6.85 -12.74 3.06
CA GLU A 12 -6.01 -12.63 4.26
C GLU A 12 -4.54 -12.25 3.97
N ARG A 13 -4.31 -11.60 2.82
CA ARG A 13 -2.99 -11.07 2.44
C ARG A 13 -2.98 -9.55 2.58
N LEU A 14 -1.91 -9.02 3.13
CA LEU A 14 -1.65 -7.60 3.10
C LEU A 14 -1.10 -7.27 1.71
N ALA A 15 -1.85 -6.49 0.93
CA ALA A 15 -1.35 -5.90 -0.29
C ALA A 15 -0.66 -4.59 0.03
N LEU A 16 0.53 -4.39 -0.54
CA LEU A 16 1.29 -3.16 -0.48
C LEU A 16 1.57 -2.68 -1.91
N TRP A 17 1.34 -1.40 -2.19
CA TRP A 17 1.71 -0.76 -3.46
C TRP A 17 2.34 0.60 -3.20
N ALA A 18 2.96 1.16 -4.23
CA ALA A 18 3.45 2.53 -4.20
C ALA A 18 2.90 3.32 -5.38
N GLU A 19 2.75 4.62 -5.18
CA GLU A 19 2.57 5.61 -6.22
C GLU A 19 3.84 6.46 -6.35
N ASP A 20 4.13 6.94 -7.57
CA ASP A 20 5.27 7.81 -7.86
C ASP A 20 4.79 9.09 -8.55
N ALA A 21 5.07 10.23 -7.89
CA ALA A 21 4.73 11.56 -8.37
C ALA A 21 5.43 11.93 -9.69
N ALA A 22 6.58 11.32 -9.98
CA ALA A 22 7.36 11.62 -11.18
C ALA A 22 6.87 10.85 -12.42
N ARG A 23 5.92 9.91 -12.27
CA ARG A 23 5.39 9.17 -13.40
C ARG A 23 4.55 10.10 -14.29
N PRO A 24 4.82 10.13 -15.61
CA PRO A 24 3.98 10.89 -16.52
C PRO A 24 2.56 10.34 -16.46
N ILE A 25 1.57 11.23 -16.42
CA ILE A 25 0.16 10.86 -16.60
C ILE A 25 0.01 10.44 -18.06
N ALA A 26 0.26 9.16 -18.33
CA ALA A 26 -0.16 8.56 -19.59
C ALA A 26 -1.69 8.60 -19.65
N PRO A 27 -2.29 8.75 -20.85
CA PRO A 27 -3.72 8.54 -20.98
C PRO A 27 -4.07 7.19 -20.32
N PRO A 28 -5.09 7.15 -19.46
CA PRO A 28 -5.43 5.93 -18.75
C PRO A 28 -5.60 4.83 -19.79
N ASP A 29 -4.92 3.71 -19.58
CA ASP A 29 -5.20 2.52 -20.35
C ASP A 29 -6.58 2.03 -19.91
N THR A 30 -7.61 2.59 -20.55
CA THR A 30 -9.01 2.40 -20.21
C THR A 30 -9.43 0.93 -20.32
N GLU A 31 -8.71 0.13 -21.11
CA GLU A 31 -8.96 -1.32 -21.19
C GLU A 31 -8.32 -2.08 -20.02
N ALA A 32 -7.13 -1.67 -19.57
CA ALA A 32 -6.43 -2.34 -18.47
C ALA A 32 -6.91 -1.90 -17.08
N GLY A 33 -7.44 -0.66 -16.95
CA GLY A 33 -7.85 -0.06 -15.68
C GLY A 33 -6.69 0.15 -14.71
N LEU A 34 -5.46 0.28 -15.22
CA LEU A 34 -4.25 0.40 -14.43
C LEU A 34 -4.11 1.82 -13.87
N HIS A 35 -3.85 1.95 -12.57
CA HIS A 35 -3.65 3.25 -11.94
C HIS A 35 -2.38 3.93 -12.48
N PRO A 36 -2.46 5.13 -13.07
CA PRO A 36 -1.35 5.74 -13.83
C PRO A 36 -0.13 6.05 -12.94
N PHE A 37 -0.36 6.42 -11.68
CA PHE A 37 0.69 6.71 -10.72
C PHE A 37 1.29 5.46 -10.08
N ALA A 38 0.68 4.28 -10.24
CA ALA A 38 1.14 3.08 -9.54
C ALA A 38 2.50 2.60 -10.08
N CYS A 39 3.40 2.34 -9.14
CA CYS A 39 4.69 1.74 -9.41
C CYS A 39 4.54 0.28 -9.83
N PRO A 40 5.38 -0.22 -10.76
CA PRO A 40 5.50 -1.65 -10.98
C PRO A 40 6.07 -2.35 -9.73
N PRO A 41 5.82 -3.65 -9.52
CA PRO A 41 6.30 -4.38 -8.35
C PRO A 41 7.83 -4.31 -8.16
N ALA A 42 8.59 -4.33 -9.25
CA ALA A 42 10.05 -4.19 -9.20
C ALA A 42 10.52 -2.85 -8.59
N ALA A 43 9.82 -1.75 -8.87
CA ALA A 43 10.13 -0.45 -8.29
C ALA A 43 9.79 -0.42 -6.79
N LEU A 44 8.68 -1.04 -6.38
CA LEU A 44 8.33 -1.19 -4.96
C LEU A 44 9.36 -2.06 -4.21
N ARG A 45 9.83 -3.15 -4.82
CA ARG A 45 10.93 -3.98 -4.26
C ARG A 45 12.18 -3.13 -4.05
N ALA A 46 12.62 -2.39 -5.07
CA ALA A 46 13.79 -1.52 -4.96
C ALA A 46 13.63 -0.47 -3.84
N LEU A 47 12.45 0.15 -3.75
CA LEU A 47 12.12 1.12 -2.71
C LEU A 47 12.26 0.53 -1.30
N LEU A 48 11.68 -0.64 -1.05
CA LEU A 48 11.74 -1.29 0.26
C LEU A 48 13.14 -1.84 0.58
N SER A 49 13.82 -2.42 -0.40
CA SER A 49 15.18 -2.95 -0.23
C SER A 49 16.19 -1.86 0.14
N ALA A 50 16.00 -0.65 -0.40
CA ALA A 50 16.84 0.51 -0.10
C ALA A 50 16.65 1.06 1.34
N VAL A 51 15.61 0.62 2.06
CA VAL A 51 15.43 0.97 3.48
C VAL A 51 16.29 0.09 4.39
N GLY A 52 16.47 -1.20 4.04
CA GLY A 52 17.33 -2.10 4.81
C GLY A 52 17.18 -3.58 4.46
N PRO A 53 18.11 -4.43 4.94
CA PRO A 53 18.22 -5.83 4.54
C PRO A 53 17.02 -6.70 4.95
N GLY A 54 16.36 -6.37 6.07
CA GLY A 54 15.15 -7.10 6.50
C GLY A 54 13.98 -6.91 5.56
N LEU A 55 13.78 -5.67 5.08
CA LEU A 55 12.75 -5.37 4.08
C LEU A 55 13.13 -5.94 2.72
N ALA A 56 14.41 -5.92 2.34
CA ALA A 56 14.89 -6.55 1.12
C ALA A 56 14.49 -8.04 1.09
N TRP A 57 14.86 -8.79 2.12
CA TRP A 57 14.53 -10.21 2.26
C TRP A 57 13.01 -10.46 2.23
N LEU A 58 12.22 -9.65 2.95
CA LEU A 58 10.76 -9.80 2.96
C LEU A 58 10.15 -9.60 1.57
N THR A 59 10.63 -8.62 0.80
CA THR A 59 10.09 -8.40 -0.53
C THR A 59 10.35 -9.58 -1.44
N GLU A 60 11.54 -10.18 -1.43
CA GLU A 60 11.87 -11.36 -2.24
C GLU A 60 10.90 -12.53 -2.04
N GLN A 61 10.30 -12.65 -0.85
CA GLN A 61 9.33 -13.69 -0.53
C GLN A 61 7.87 -13.31 -0.86
N ALA A 62 7.61 -12.05 -1.23
CA ALA A 62 6.28 -11.55 -1.53
C ALA A 62 5.83 -11.98 -2.93
N ALA A 63 4.60 -12.46 -3.03
CA ALA A 63 3.98 -12.73 -4.32
C ALA A 63 3.55 -11.41 -4.98
N GLU A 64 3.39 -11.42 -6.29
CA GLU A 64 2.91 -10.27 -7.07
C GLU A 64 1.50 -10.55 -7.57
N ASP A 65 0.62 -9.57 -7.43
CA ASP A 65 -0.73 -9.58 -7.98
C ASP A 65 -1.27 -8.15 -8.01
N ASP A 66 -2.36 -7.93 -8.73
CA ASP A 66 -3.04 -6.65 -8.68
C ASP A 66 -4.03 -6.57 -7.53
N THR A 67 -4.07 -5.41 -6.88
CA THR A 67 -5.14 -5.04 -5.96
C THR A 67 -6.14 -4.17 -6.69
N ARG A 68 -7.43 -4.51 -6.59
CA ARG A 68 -8.52 -3.72 -7.18
C ARG A 68 -9.08 -2.77 -6.14
N LEU A 69 -9.13 -1.48 -6.47
CA LEU A 69 -9.59 -0.41 -5.59
C LEU A 69 -10.66 0.41 -6.28
N LEU A 70 -11.64 0.88 -5.52
CA LEU A 70 -12.55 1.93 -5.98
C LEU A 70 -11.93 3.28 -5.63
N LEU A 71 -11.54 4.05 -6.64
CA LEU A 71 -10.85 5.33 -6.43
C LEU A 71 -11.67 6.50 -6.99
N PRO A 72 -11.62 7.67 -6.33
CA PRO A 72 -12.20 8.90 -6.87
C PRO A 72 -11.59 9.20 -8.24
N THR A 73 -12.43 9.30 -9.26
CA THR A 73 -12.04 9.45 -10.66
C THR A 73 -12.73 10.66 -11.26
N ALA A 74 -11.94 11.56 -11.85
CA ALA A 74 -12.40 12.75 -12.56
C ALA A 74 -11.88 12.70 -13.99
N GLU A 75 -12.75 13.00 -14.97
CA GLU A 75 -12.38 13.04 -16.39
C GLU A 75 -11.66 11.76 -16.89
N GLY A 76 -12.07 10.60 -16.35
CA GLY A 76 -11.51 9.29 -16.72
C GLY A 76 -10.18 8.94 -16.04
N THR A 77 -9.63 9.81 -15.20
CA THR A 77 -8.34 9.63 -14.51
C THR A 77 -8.57 9.58 -13.00
N PRO A 78 -7.93 8.66 -12.25
CA PRO A 78 -8.05 8.64 -10.80
C PRO A 78 -7.34 9.89 -10.24
N LEU A 79 -7.93 10.49 -9.21
CA LEU A 79 -7.26 11.56 -8.49
C LEU A 79 -5.98 11.01 -7.83
N PRO A 80 -4.85 11.73 -7.86
CA PRO A 80 -3.63 11.31 -7.18
C PRO A 80 -3.88 11.16 -5.68
N SER A 81 -3.10 10.30 -5.03
CA SER A 81 -3.13 10.21 -3.57
C SER A 81 -2.73 11.55 -2.94
N PRO A 82 -3.36 11.96 -1.81
CA PRO A 82 -3.04 13.22 -1.13
C PRO A 82 -1.56 13.34 -0.74
N GLU A 83 -0.89 12.21 -0.50
CA GLU A 83 0.54 12.16 -0.19
C GLU A 83 1.44 12.56 -1.37
N ILE A 84 0.96 12.52 -2.61
CA ILE A 84 1.69 12.97 -3.81
C ILE A 84 1.32 14.39 -4.16
N ASP A 85 0.02 14.67 -4.21
CA ASP A 85 -0.50 15.99 -4.53
C ASP A 85 -1.70 16.30 -3.63
N PHE A 86 -1.50 17.25 -2.72
CA PHE A 86 -2.58 17.75 -1.89
C PHE A 86 -3.27 18.88 -2.67
N PRO A 87 -4.49 18.65 -3.20
CA PRO A 87 -5.19 19.71 -3.92
C PRO A 87 -5.40 20.89 -2.98
N SER A 88 -5.26 22.10 -3.51
CA SER A 88 -5.44 23.30 -2.71
C SER A 88 -6.88 23.37 -2.18
N PRO A 89 -7.15 23.94 -0.99
CA PRO A 89 -8.50 24.05 -0.45
C PRO A 89 -9.50 24.76 -1.39
N HIS A 90 -8.98 25.51 -2.37
CA HIS A 90 -9.75 26.30 -3.33
C HIS A 90 -9.95 25.59 -4.68
N GLU A 91 -9.35 24.42 -4.88
CA GLU A 91 -9.58 23.62 -6.08
C GLU A 91 -10.95 22.95 -5.99
N ARG A 92 -11.85 23.41 -6.86
CA ARG A 92 -13.12 22.72 -7.11
C ARG A 92 -12.80 21.37 -7.73
N ARG A 93 -12.83 20.32 -6.93
CA ARG A 93 -12.81 18.95 -7.44
C ARG A 93 -14.00 18.78 -8.38
N ALA A 94 -13.73 18.43 -9.63
CA ALA A 94 -14.77 17.94 -10.54
C ALA A 94 -15.56 16.82 -9.83
N ALA A 95 -16.83 16.60 -10.22
CA ALA A 95 -17.67 15.59 -9.60
C ALA A 95 -17.08 14.18 -9.77
N ALA A 96 -16.23 13.78 -8.84
CA ALA A 96 -15.52 12.52 -8.90
C ALA A 96 -16.50 11.38 -8.63
N ARG A 97 -16.36 10.30 -9.40
CA ARG A 97 -17.09 9.05 -9.17
C ARG A 97 -16.10 7.99 -8.72
N LEU A 98 -16.58 7.03 -7.93
CA LEU A 98 -15.78 5.87 -7.59
C LEU A 98 -15.77 4.91 -8.78
N THR A 99 -14.59 4.66 -9.33
CA THR A 99 -14.37 3.76 -10.47
C THR A 99 -13.36 2.69 -10.05
N PRO A 100 -13.49 1.44 -10.52
CA PRO A 100 -12.49 0.41 -10.25
C PRO A 100 -11.17 0.69 -10.98
N TRP A 101 -10.06 0.56 -10.24
CA TRP A 101 -8.69 0.64 -10.73
C TRP A 101 -7.87 -0.53 -10.20
N ARG A 102 -6.86 -0.95 -10.96
CA ARG A 102 -5.87 -1.96 -10.58
C ARG A 102 -4.58 -1.26 -10.18
N VAL A 103 -4.00 -1.68 -9.05
CA VAL A 103 -2.67 -1.28 -8.60
C VAL A 103 -1.79 -2.52 -8.46
N PRO A 104 -0.65 -2.60 -9.16
CA PRO A 104 0.30 -3.68 -8.98
C PRO A 104 0.82 -3.70 -7.55
N SER A 105 0.74 -4.85 -6.89
CA SER A 105 0.98 -4.97 -5.46
C SER A 105 1.95 -6.11 -5.13
N LEU A 106 2.71 -5.92 -4.06
CA LEU A 106 3.36 -7.02 -3.35
C LEU A 106 2.38 -7.54 -2.28
N LEU A 107 2.22 -8.86 -2.24
CA LEU A 107 1.32 -9.54 -1.32
C LEU A 107 2.08 -10.29 -0.23
N PHE A 108 1.75 -9.96 1.02
CA PHE A 108 2.36 -10.55 2.21
C PHE A 108 1.35 -11.41 2.96
N THR A 109 1.75 -12.63 3.30
CA THR A 109 1.03 -13.49 4.25
C THR A 109 0.96 -12.85 5.64
N PRO A 110 0.05 -13.27 6.53
CA PRO A 110 -0.04 -12.66 7.86
C PRO A 110 1.28 -12.60 8.66
N PRO A 111 2.14 -13.66 8.68
CA PRO A 111 3.43 -13.59 9.35
C PRO A 111 4.39 -12.59 8.70
N GLN A 112 4.42 -12.52 7.36
CA GLN A 112 5.26 -11.56 6.63
C GLN A 112 4.76 -10.12 6.84
N ALA A 113 3.45 -9.91 6.83
CA ALA A 113 2.81 -8.62 7.07
C ALA A 113 3.11 -8.10 8.48
N ALA A 114 3.12 -8.97 9.50
CA ALA A 114 3.53 -8.58 10.84
C ALA A 114 4.98 -8.07 10.88
N GLN A 115 5.91 -8.79 10.24
CA GLN A 115 7.32 -8.34 10.16
C GLN A 115 7.47 -7.03 9.38
N LEU A 116 6.77 -6.91 8.24
CA LEU A 116 6.76 -5.71 7.41
C LEU A 116 6.24 -4.49 8.20
N LEU A 117 5.07 -4.60 8.82
CA LEU A 117 4.46 -3.50 9.57
C LEU A 117 5.29 -3.09 10.78
N GLY A 118 5.96 -4.05 11.45
CA GLY A 118 6.91 -3.77 12.51
C GLY A 118 8.16 -3.04 12.01
N ALA A 119 8.70 -3.44 10.86
CA ALA A 119 9.85 -2.78 10.23
C ALA A 119 9.52 -1.37 9.70
N LEU A 120 8.28 -1.14 9.26
CA LEU A 120 7.79 0.17 8.83
C LEU A 120 7.30 1.05 10.00
N HIS A 121 7.12 0.50 11.19
CA HIS A 121 6.63 1.29 12.31
C HIS A 121 7.70 2.28 12.77
N SER A 122 7.43 3.57 12.60
CA SER A 122 8.20 4.66 13.18
C SER A 122 7.25 5.62 13.89
N PRO A 123 7.30 5.76 15.22
CA PRO A 123 6.35 6.59 15.95
C PRO A 123 6.47 8.08 15.62
N ASP A 124 7.68 8.52 15.26
CA ASP A 124 7.99 9.93 14.97
C ASP A 124 7.90 10.26 13.48
N ARG A 125 7.69 9.26 12.61
CA ARG A 125 7.73 9.43 11.14
C ARG A 125 6.68 8.61 10.43
N GLN A 126 5.95 9.26 9.53
CA GLN A 126 4.93 8.61 8.70
C GLN A 126 5.43 8.39 7.27
N ALA A 127 6.71 8.04 7.14
CA ALA A 127 7.40 7.83 5.87
C ALA A 127 8.64 6.95 6.07
N VAL A 128 9.09 6.29 5.00
CA VAL A 128 10.46 5.78 4.89
C VAL A 128 11.31 6.69 4.01
N HIS A 129 12.63 6.67 4.23
CA HIS A 129 13.59 7.46 3.45
C HIS A 129 14.63 6.54 2.77
N PRO A 130 14.25 5.80 1.72
CA PRO A 130 15.19 4.96 0.97
C PRO A 130 16.26 5.80 0.26
N ASP A 131 17.47 5.26 0.18
CA ASP A 131 18.54 5.77 -0.69
C ASP A 131 18.58 4.95 -1.99
N LEU A 132 17.94 5.48 -3.03
CA LEU A 132 17.73 4.74 -4.27
C LEU A 132 18.92 4.95 -5.24
N PRO A 133 19.49 3.87 -5.82
CA PRO A 133 20.52 4.00 -6.84
C PRO A 133 20.07 4.91 -8.00
N GLY A 134 20.83 5.98 -8.26
CA GLY A 134 20.56 6.95 -9.33
C GLY A 134 19.55 8.05 -8.99
N LEU A 135 18.80 7.94 -7.90
CA LEU A 135 17.86 8.97 -7.43
C LEU A 135 18.30 9.62 -6.11
N GLY A 136 19.13 8.92 -5.32
CA GLY A 136 19.58 9.36 -4.00
C GLY A 136 18.50 9.24 -2.93
N PRO A 137 18.69 9.93 -1.78
CA PRO A 137 17.74 9.94 -0.68
C PRO A 137 16.38 10.45 -1.14
N THR A 138 15.35 9.61 -1.02
CA THR A 138 13.99 9.93 -1.43
C THR A 138 13.03 9.67 -0.29
N GLU A 139 11.93 10.43 -0.21
CA GLU A 139 10.84 10.17 0.72
C GLU A 139 9.75 9.30 0.08
N ALA A 140 9.32 8.28 0.82
CA ALA A 140 8.11 7.52 0.55
C ALA A 140 7.14 7.66 1.73
N ALA A 141 6.20 8.59 1.59
CA ALA A 141 5.20 8.90 2.61
C ALA A 141 4.16 7.78 2.73
N TYR A 142 3.73 7.44 3.93
CA TYR A 142 2.69 6.42 4.12
C TYR A 142 1.32 7.03 3.86
N GLY A 143 0.50 6.37 3.06
CA GLY A 143 -0.93 6.64 2.94
C GLY A 143 -1.67 6.38 4.24
N ALA A 144 -2.86 6.98 4.39
CA ALA A 144 -3.67 6.90 5.61
C ALA A 144 -3.90 5.47 6.14
N SER A 145 -4.16 4.51 5.25
CA SER A 145 -4.36 3.11 5.64
C SER A 145 -3.09 2.48 6.20
N LEU A 146 -1.92 2.71 5.59
CA LEU A 146 -0.65 2.16 6.06
C LEU A 146 -0.22 2.78 7.39
N ARG A 147 -0.44 4.10 7.58
CA ARG A 147 -0.24 4.78 8.88
C ARG A 147 -1.06 4.11 9.98
N TRP A 148 -2.33 3.82 9.69
CA TRP A 148 -3.19 3.14 10.65
C TRP A 148 -2.75 1.69 10.92
N LEU A 149 -2.38 0.94 9.87
CA LEU A 149 -1.96 -0.46 9.99
C LEU A 149 -0.66 -0.62 10.80
N THR A 150 0.33 0.25 10.60
CA THR A 150 1.59 0.22 11.37
C THR A 150 1.34 0.53 12.84
N ALA A 151 0.48 1.51 13.15
CA ALA A 151 0.07 1.81 14.53
C ALA A 151 -0.74 0.67 15.17
N LEU A 152 -1.65 0.05 14.41
CA LEU A 152 -2.42 -1.10 14.87
C LEU A 152 -1.53 -2.31 15.16
N HIS A 153 -0.57 -2.59 14.28
CA HIS A 153 0.40 -3.67 14.46
C HIS A 153 1.19 -3.48 15.77
N ASP A 154 1.74 -2.29 15.98
CA ASP A 154 2.50 -1.96 17.18
C ASP A 154 1.64 -2.09 18.47
N LEU A 155 0.39 -1.63 18.45
CA LEU A 155 -0.55 -1.88 19.55
C LEU A 155 -0.77 -3.38 19.79
N ALA A 156 -1.04 -4.16 18.75
CA ALA A 156 -1.28 -5.59 18.85
C ALA A 156 -0.04 -6.34 19.37
N TRP A 157 1.16 -5.95 18.92
CA TRP A 157 2.44 -6.49 19.38
C TRP A 157 2.63 -6.26 20.89
N ARG A 158 2.38 -5.03 21.36
CA ARG A 158 2.46 -4.67 22.78
C ARG A 158 1.44 -5.37 23.66
N LEU A 159 0.25 -5.66 23.15
CA LEU A 159 -0.78 -6.42 23.88
C LEU A 159 -0.38 -7.89 23.99
N THR A 160 0.03 -8.49 22.87
CA THR A 160 0.51 -9.87 22.82
C THR A 160 1.71 -10.09 23.73
N GLY A 161 2.69 -9.18 23.70
CA GLY A 161 3.86 -9.23 24.59
C GLY A 161 3.52 -9.12 26.09
N ARG A 162 2.33 -8.62 26.44
CA ARG A 162 1.79 -8.59 27.82
C ARG A 162 0.86 -9.77 28.13
N GLY A 163 0.79 -10.77 27.25
CA GLY A 163 -0.14 -11.90 27.39
C GLY A 163 -1.61 -11.53 27.22
N ARG A 164 -1.92 -10.33 26.71
CA ARG A 164 -3.30 -9.87 26.46
C ARG A 164 -3.74 -10.31 25.08
N VAL A 165 -4.07 -11.58 24.96
CA VAL A 165 -4.60 -12.19 23.73
C VAL A 165 -6.11 -12.30 23.81
N LEU A 166 -6.78 -12.08 22.68
CA LEU A 166 -8.20 -12.40 22.54
C LEU A 166 -8.35 -13.85 22.05
N PRO A 167 -9.36 -14.59 22.49
CA PRO A 167 -9.72 -15.84 21.85
C PRO A 167 -10.02 -15.59 20.37
N SER A 168 -9.57 -16.49 19.50
CA SER A 168 -9.82 -16.38 18.07
C SER A 168 -11.30 -16.51 17.77
N VAL A 169 -11.86 -15.59 16.99
CA VAL A 169 -13.20 -15.74 16.41
C VAL A 169 -13.04 -16.48 15.09
N SER A 170 -13.31 -17.79 15.08
CA SER A 170 -13.39 -18.56 13.85
C SER A 170 -14.75 -18.33 13.21
N LEU A 171 -14.79 -17.53 12.13
CA LEU A 171 -15.97 -17.47 11.29
C LEU A 171 -16.03 -18.77 10.46
N PRO A 172 -17.18 -19.48 10.43
CA PRO A 172 -17.32 -20.64 9.56
C PRO A 172 -17.09 -20.22 8.11
N ARG A 173 -16.23 -20.93 7.40
CA ARG A 173 -16.08 -20.75 5.95
C ARG A 173 -17.41 -21.08 5.29
N ILE A 174 -18.06 -20.06 4.72
CA ILE A 174 -19.23 -20.26 3.87
C ILE A 174 -18.70 -20.85 2.56
N SER A 175 -18.73 -22.18 2.46
CA SER A 175 -18.56 -22.84 1.17
C SER A 175 -19.75 -22.46 0.30
N LEU A 176 -19.52 -21.61 -0.70
CA LEU A 176 -20.51 -21.44 -1.77
C LEU A 176 -20.65 -22.81 -2.48
N PRO A 177 -21.87 -23.35 -2.61
CA PRO A 177 -22.08 -24.60 -3.33
C PRO A 177 -21.59 -24.43 -4.78
N GLY A 178 -20.85 -25.43 -5.24
CA GLY A 178 -20.14 -25.42 -6.52
C GLY A 178 -21.03 -25.05 -7.70
N THR A 179 -20.48 -24.21 -8.57
CA THR A 179 -20.86 -24.08 -9.98
C THR A 179 -20.48 -25.33 -10.75
#